data_AF-A0A7S3JJ05-F1
#
_entry.id   AF-A0A7S3JJ05-F1
#
_cell.length_a   1.000
_cell.length_b   1.000
_cell.length_c   1.000
_cell.angle_alpha   90.00
_cell.angle_beta   90.00
_cell.angle_gamma   90.00
#
_symmetry.space_group_name_H-M   'P 1'
#
loop_
_entity.id
_entity.type
_entity.pdbx_description
1 polymer ?
#
loop_
_entity_poly.entity_id
_entity_poly.type
_entity_poly.pdbx_seq_one_letter_code
_entity_poly.pdbx_strand_id
1 'polypeptide(L)'
;YGKQVETTECEGEQGTETLEESEFLMVLLNIERSNNLYESWDQAFRYEADSGTNMYKKKRWITKIPQILTFNIIRVVYDHKTNMPTKLHNEFSFDKEIYIDRFIAENALRFPDFMNTLDSLKAKKQALEETLKKYQHQSKDLLYTDYMRVARQFIEKQLEVKEEDKEC
;
A
#
# COMPACT_ATOMS: atom_id res chain seq x y z
N TYR A 1 -22.18 -4.23 -21.42
CA TYR A 1 -20.79 -3.75 -21.24
C TYR A 1 -20.80 -2.53 -20.35
N GLY A 2 -19.75 -2.34 -19.55
CA GLY A 2 -19.52 -1.11 -18.79
C GLY A 2 -18.85 -0.06 -19.67
N LYS A 3 -18.93 1.22 -19.28
CA LYS A 3 -18.21 2.31 -19.93
C LYS A 3 -17.27 2.98 -18.94
N GLN A 4 -16.10 3.37 -19.42
CA GLN A 4 -15.10 4.09 -18.66
C GLN A 4 -14.51 5.23 -19.50
N VAL A 5 -14.06 6.27 -18.82
CA VAL A 5 -13.26 7.35 -19.38
C VAL A 5 -11.86 7.22 -18.84
N GLU A 6 -10.89 7.39 -19.73
CA GLU A 6 -9.48 7.44 -19.37
C GLU A 6 -8.94 8.84 -19.60
N THR A 7 -8.22 9.35 -18.60
CA THR A 7 -7.49 10.61 -18.67
C THR A 7 -6.00 10.29 -18.61
N THR A 8 -5.24 10.76 -19.60
CA THR A 8 -3.78 10.67 -19.59
C THR A 8 -3.18 12.06 -19.46
N GLU A 9 -2.31 12.22 -18.48
CA GLU A 9 -1.54 13.43 -18.17
C GLU A 9 -0.05 13.12 -18.40
N CYS A 10 0.60 13.89 -19.28
CA CYS A 10 2.04 13.81 -19.55
C CYS A 10 2.70 15.11 -19.06
N GLU A 11 3.45 15.07 -17.97
CA GLU A 11 4.21 16.23 -17.50
C GLU A 11 5.51 16.33 -18.31
N GLY A 12 5.51 17.12 -19.40
CA GLY A 12 6.72 17.38 -20.21
C GLY A 12 6.52 18.08 -21.55
N GLU A 13 5.39 17.85 -22.22
CA GLU A 13 4.92 18.65 -23.35
C GLU A 13 3.66 19.40 -22.91
N GLN A 14 3.38 20.59 -23.47
CA GLN A 14 2.25 21.47 -23.07
C GLN A 14 1.03 20.65 -22.64
N GLY A 15 0.74 20.62 -21.33
CA GLY A 15 -0.10 19.63 -20.64
C GLY A 15 -1.29 19.15 -21.45
N THR A 16 -1.08 18.09 -22.23
CA THR A 16 -2.10 17.58 -23.14
C THR A 16 -2.88 16.52 -22.39
N GLU A 17 -4.05 16.90 -21.88
CA GLU A 17 -4.99 15.93 -21.32
C GLU A 17 -5.77 15.28 -22.47
N THR A 18 -5.52 13.98 -22.71
CA THR A 18 -6.33 13.19 -23.62
C THR A 18 -7.43 12.49 -22.84
N LEU A 19 -8.66 12.60 -23.35
CA LEU A 19 -9.84 11.92 -22.83
C LEU A 19 -10.30 10.88 -23.83
N GLU A 20 -10.24 9.62 -23.43
CA GLU A 20 -10.66 8.48 -24.26
C GLU A 20 -11.80 7.72 -23.59
N GLU A 21 -12.92 7.60 -24.29
CA GLU A 21 -14.02 6.73 -23.87
C GLU A 21 -13.81 5.31 -24.38
N SER A 22 -13.94 4.34 -23.49
CA SER A 22 -13.85 2.92 -23.84
C SER A 22 -14.93 2.10 -23.14
N GLU A 23 -15.26 0.96 -23.76
CA GLU A 23 -16.09 -0.05 -23.14
C GLU A 23 -15.22 -1.11 -22.46
N PHE A 24 -15.70 -1.64 -21.34
CA PHE A 24 -15.04 -2.75 -20.65
C PHE A 24 -16.03 -3.85 -20.29
N LEU A 25 -15.55 -5.09 -20.35
CA LEU A 25 -16.29 -6.27 -19.92
C LEU A 25 -15.85 -6.72 -18.53
N MET A 26 -14.55 -6.62 -18.25
CA MET A 26 -13.95 -7.10 -17.02
C MET A 26 -12.78 -6.22 -16.60
N VAL A 27 -12.50 -6.23 -15.30
CA VAL A 27 -11.36 -5.54 -14.71
C VAL A 27 -10.27 -6.56 -14.43
N LEU A 28 -9.09 -6.34 -15.01
CA LEU A 28 -7.90 -7.16 -14.78
C LEU A 28 -7.18 -6.67 -13.53
N LEU A 29 -6.99 -7.55 -12.55
CA LEU A 29 -6.36 -7.24 -11.27
C LEU A 29 -4.99 -7.92 -11.19
N ASN A 30 -3.94 -7.13 -11.02
CA ASN A 30 -2.60 -7.64 -10.70
C ASN A 30 -2.44 -7.72 -9.19
N ILE A 31 -2.08 -8.91 -8.68
CA ILE A 31 -1.92 -9.17 -7.23
C ILE A 31 -0.46 -9.27 -6.79
N GLU A 32 0.49 -8.91 -7.65
CA GLU A 32 1.92 -8.93 -7.30
C GLU A 32 2.24 -8.00 -6.13
N ARG A 33 1.58 -6.84 -6.08
CA ARG A 33 1.86 -5.77 -5.10
C ARG A 33 0.73 -5.52 -4.10
N SER A 34 -0.37 -6.26 -4.19
CA SER A 34 -1.57 -6.04 -3.38
C SER A 34 -2.25 -7.36 -3.01
N ASN A 35 -2.87 -7.38 -1.84
CA ASN A 35 -3.57 -8.55 -1.29
C ASN A 35 -5.08 -8.33 -1.11
N ASN A 36 -5.60 -7.16 -1.52
CA ASN A 36 -6.99 -6.79 -1.38
C ASN A 36 -7.56 -6.23 -2.69
N LEU A 37 -8.87 -6.38 -2.87
CA LEU A 37 -9.56 -5.98 -4.08
C LEU A 37 -9.41 -4.49 -4.42
N TYR A 38 -9.63 -3.60 -3.44
CA TYR A 38 -9.65 -2.16 -3.70
C TYR A 38 -8.29 -1.63 -4.14
N GLU A 39 -7.21 -2.11 -3.54
CA GLU A 39 -5.85 -1.72 -3.90
C GLU A 39 -5.46 -2.26 -5.28
N SER A 40 -5.76 -3.53 -5.58
CA SER A 40 -5.52 -4.06 -6.93
C SER A 40 -6.34 -3.34 -7.99
N TRP A 41 -7.58 -2.95 -7.68
CA TRP A 41 -8.43 -2.21 -8.61
C TRP A 41 -7.92 -0.77 -8.79
N ASP A 42 -7.48 -0.11 -7.72
CA ASP A 42 -6.86 1.21 -7.81
C ASP A 42 -5.59 1.18 -8.66
N GLN A 43 -4.73 0.17 -8.49
CA GLN A 43 -3.55 -0.06 -9.34
C GLN A 43 -3.92 -0.36 -10.80
N ALA A 44 -5.04 -1.05 -11.04
CA ALA A 44 -5.50 -1.31 -12.40
C ALA A 44 -5.98 -0.02 -13.09
N PHE A 45 -6.58 0.91 -12.34
CA PHE A 45 -7.18 2.14 -12.85
C PHE A 45 -6.24 3.34 -12.83
N ARG A 46 -5.20 3.30 -11.98
CA ARG A 46 -4.17 4.32 -11.84
C ARG A 46 -2.85 3.74 -12.25
N TYR A 47 -2.29 4.28 -13.32
CA TYR A 47 -0.95 3.96 -13.77
C TYR A 47 -0.09 5.21 -13.65
N GLU A 48 1.00 5.10 -12.90
CA GLU A 48 2.00 6.15 -12.78
C GLU A 48 3.33 5.54 -13.19
N ALA A 49 3.97 6.13 -14.20
CA ALA A 49 5.29 5.74 -14.65
C ALA A 49 6.20 6.97 -14.73
N ASP A 50 7.33 6.86 -14.06
CA ASP A 50 8.41 7.82 -14.15
C ASP A 50 9.35 7.36 -15.27
N SER A 51 9.39 8.11 -16.38
CA SER A 51 10.36 7.88 -17.47
C SER A 51 11.62 8.72 -17.32
N GLY A 52 11.87 9.32 -16.16
CA GLY A 52 13.04 10.12 -15.84
C GLY A 52 12.99 11.55 -16.39
N THR A 53 12.54 11.73 -17.63
CA THR A 53 12.35 13.07 -18.23
C THR A 53 10.92 13.57 -18.08
N ASN A 54 9.93 12.68 -18.19
CA ASN A 54 8.51 13.00 -18.07
C ASN A 54 7.83 12.00 -17.16
N MET A 55 6.86 12.48 -16.37
CA MET A 55 5.96 11.64 -15.58
C MET A 55 4.68 11.41 -16.37
N TYR A 56 4.33 10.14 -16.56
CA TYR A 56 3.10 9.71 -17.22
C TYR A 56 2.11 9.23 -16.17
N LYS A 57 0.96 9.90 -16.09
CA LYS A 57 -0.14 9.52 -15.21
C LYS A 57 -1.36 9.19 -16.06
N LYS A 58 -1.93 8.02 -15.82
CA LYS A 58 -3.14 7.55 -16.50
C LYS A 58 -4.16 7.14 -15.46
N LYS A 59 -5.35 7.73 -15.52
CA LYS A 59 -6.45 7.53 -14.57
C LYS A 59 -7.69 7.08 -15.33
N ARG A 60 -8.34 6.03 -14.85
CA ARG A 60 -9.63 5.57 -15.38
C ARG A 60 -10.76 5.80 -14.39
N TRP A 61 -11.92 6.18 -14.91
CA TRP A 61 -13.15 6.39 -14.17
C TRP A 61 -14.31 5.68 -14.86
N ILE A 62 -15.18 5.01 -14.09
CA ILE A 62 -16.38 4.36 -14.62
C ILE A 62 -17.47 5.39 -14.81
N THR A 63 -18.00 5.48 -16.03
CA THR A 63 -19.15 6.33 -16.37
C THR A 63 -20.44 5.52 -16.42
N LYS A 64 -20.37 4.23 -16.76
CA LYS A 64 -21.52 3.33 -16.75
C LYS A 64 -21.14 1.97 -16.18
N ILE A 65 -21.80 1.60 -15.09
CA ILE A 65 -21.60 0.32 -14.42
C ILE A 65 -22.35 -0.78 -15.20
N PRO A 66 -21.72 -1.93 -15.51
CA PRO A 66 -22.42 -3.07 -16.09
C PRO A 66 -23.31 -3.75 -15.04
N GLN A 67 -24.40 -4.41 -15.48
CA GLN A 67 -25.27 -5.19 -14.57
C GLN A 67 -24.51 -6.31 -13.84
N ILE A 68 -23.49 -6.87 -14.50
CA ILE A 68 -22.59 -7.88 -13.94
C ILE A 68 -21.17 -7.33 -14.07
N LEU A 69 -20.52 -7.08 -12.94
CA LEU A 69 -19.13 -6.65 -12.89
C LEU A 69 -18.24 -7.88 -12.68
N THR A 70 -17.30 -8.10 -13.61
CA THR A 70 -16.40 -9.26 -13.57
C THR A 70 -14.97 -8.82 -13.29
N PHE A 71 -14.32 -9.48 -12.33
CA PHE A 71 -12.91 -9.27 -12.00
C PHE A 71 -12.09 -10.50 -12.35
N ASN A 72 -10.96 -10.29 -13.03
CA ASN A 72 -10.00 -11.33 -13.37
C ASN A 72 -8.73 -11.13 -12.56
N ILE A 73 -8.48 -12.04 -11.63
CA ILE A 73 -7.29 -12.02 -10.78
C ILE A 73 -6.14 -12.70 -11.55
N ILE A 74 -5.13 -11.92 -11.91
CA ILE A 74 -3.94 -12.41 -12.61
C ILE A 74 -2.95 -12.91 -11.56
N ARG A 75 -2.86 -14.24 -11.41
CA ARG A 75 -1.94 -14.90 -10.47
C ARG A 75 -0.63 -15.36 -11.12
N VAL A 76 -0.50 -15.33 -12.44
CA VAL A 76 0.70 -15.82 -13.13
C VAL A 76 1.63 -14.65 -13.39
N VAL A 77 2.82 -14.71 -12.80
CA VAL A 77 3.88 -13.70 -12.97
C VAL A 77 5.13 -14.38 -13.51
N TYR A 78 5.85 -13.69 -14.37
CA TYR A 78 7.11 -14.18 -14.92
C TYR A 78 8.22 -14.02 -13.88
N ASP A 79 8.83 -15.12 -13.44
CA ASP A 79 9.98 -15.06 -12.55
C ASP A 79 11.28 -14.99 -13.37
N HIS A 80 11.95 -13.84 -13.32
CA HIS A 80 13.21 -13.60 -14.02
C HIS A 80 14.38 -14.45 -13.49
N LYS A 81 14.28 -15.04 -12.30
CA LYS A 81 15.32 -15.92 -11.75
C LYS A 81 15.22 -17.33 -12.34
N THR A 82 14.00 -17.86 -12.44
CA THR A 82 13.74 -19.21 -12.97
C THR A 82 13.42 -19.21 -14.46
N ASN A 83 13.23 -18.03 -15.08
CA ASN A 83 12.79 -17.83 -16.46
C ASN A 83 11.51 -18.60 -16.80
N MET A 84 10.60 -18.73 -15.82
CA MET A 84 9.36 -19.48 -15.96
C MET A 84 8.17 -18.70 -15.38
N PRO A 85 6.96 -18.88 -15.97
CA PRO A 85 5.74 -18.35 -15.38
C PRO A 85 5.45 -19.09 -14.06
N THR A 86 5.41 -18.34 -12.97
CA THR A 86 5.17 -18.86 -11.62
C THR A 86 3.83 -18.34 -11.11
N LYS A 87 3.05 -19.22 -10.47
CA LYS A 87 1.78 -18.86 -9.85
C LYS A 87 2.02 -18.23 -8.48
N LEU A 88 1.43 -17.05 -8.25
CA LEU A 88 1.39 -16.39 -6.96
C LEU A 88 0.34 -17.04 -6.05
N HIS A 89 0.82 -17.51 -4.90
CA HIS A 89 0.04 -18.20 -3.87
C HIS A 89 -0.30 -17.32 -2.66
N ASN A 90 -0.10 -16.00 -2.77
CA ASN A 90 -0.50 -15.06 -1.73
C ASN A 90 -2.02 -15.08 -1.51
N GLU A 91 -2.39 -14.90 -0.25
CA GLU A 91 -3.78 -14.68 0.14
C GLU A 91 -4.30 -13.41 -0.52
N PHE A 92 -5.52 -13.49 -1.04
CA PHE A 92 -6.21 -12.37 -1.65
C PHE A 92 -7.61 -12.28 -1.06
N SER A 93 -7.85 -11.25 -0.26
CA SER A 93 -9.10 -11.04 0.45
C SER A 93 -9.99 -10.04 -0.28
N PHE A 94 -11.28 -10.34 -0.37
CA PHE A 94 -12.29 -9.40 -0.86
C PHE A 94 -13.58 -9.58 -0.06
N ASP A 95 -14.28 -8.48 0.13
CA ASP A 95 -15.53 -8.47 0.88
C ASP A 95 -16.68 -9.07 0.07
N LYS A 96 -17.72 -9.53 0.75
CA LYS A 96 -18.95 -10.01 0.12
C LYS A 96 -19.72 -8.89 -0.58
N GLU A 97 -19.65 -7.69 -0.02
CA GLU A 97 -20.28 -6.48 -0.53
C GLU A 97 -19.20 -5.48 -0.90
N ILE A 98 -19.29 -4.92 -2.11
CA ILE A 98 -18.26 -4.02 -2.68
C ILE A 98 -18.93 -2.70 -3.05
N TYR A 99 -18.33 -1.59 -2.61
CA TYR A 99 -18.79 -0.24 -2.89
C TYR A 99 -17.96 0.36 -4.03
N ILE A 100 -18.62 0.67 -5.14
CA ILE A 100 -17.95 1.06 -6.40
C ILE A 100 -17.75 2.58 -6.50
N ASP A 101 -18.42 3.35 -5.63
CA ASP A 101 -18.47 4.81 -5.60
C ASP A 101 -17.10 5.48 -5.77
N ARG A 102 -16.06 4.86 -5.21
CA ARG A 102 -14.67 5.27 -5.33
C ARG A 102 -14.16 5.39 -6.77
N PHE A 103 -14.65 4.56 -7.69
CA PHE A 103 -14.20 4.46 -9.08
C PHE A 103 -15.15 5.12 -10.08
N ILE A 104 -16.27 5.70 -9.62
CA ILE A 104 -17.25 6.36 -10.48
C ILE A 104 -16.79 7.79 -10.80
N ALA A 105 -16.93 8.20 -12.05
CA ALA A 105 -16.52 9.52 -12.54
C ALA A 105 -17.18 10.68 -11.77
N GLU A 106 -18.43 10.51 -11.32
CA GLU A 106 -19.16 11.51 -10.52
C GLU A 106 -18.44 11.88 -9.22
N ASN A 107 -17.66 10.96 -8.65
CA ASN A 107 -16.90 11.16 -7.42
C ASN A 107 -15.44 11.56 -7.67
N ALA A 108 -15.02 11.71 -8.93
CA ALA A 108 -13.64 12.01 -9.31
C ALA A 108 -13.12 13.34 -8.74
N LEU A 109 -14.00 14.30 -8.43
CA LEU A 109 -13.61 15.59 -7.85
C LEU A 109 -13.29 15.50 -6.36
N ARG A 110 -13.97 14.63 -5.60
CA ARG A 110 -13.76 14.50 -4.14
C ARG A 110 -12.65 13.53 -3.78
N PHE A 111 -12.38 12.60 -4.68
CA PHE A 111 -11.46 11.52 -4.44
C PHE A 111 -9.97 11.95 -4.27
N PRO A 112 -9.44 12.93 -5.03
CA PRO A 112 -8.06 13.38 -4.87
C PRO A 112 -7.78 13.94 -3.48
N ASP A 113 -8.71 14.73 -2.93
CA ASP A 113 -8.57 15.28 -1.57
C ASP A 113 -8.50 14.16 -0.52
N PHE A 114 -9.40 13.18 -0.65
CA PHE A 114 -9.38 11.98 0.20
C PHE A 114 -8.04 11.24 0.07
N MET A 115 -7.52 11.08 -1.15
CA MET A 115 -6.24 10.41 -1.37
C MET A 115 -5.05 11.15 -0.75
N ASN A 116 -5.00 12.47 -0.90
CA ASN A 116 -3.97 13.28 -0.26
C ASN A 116 -3.98 13.10 1.26
N THR A 117 -5.17 13.05 1.87
CA THR A 117 -5.27 12.77 3.32
C THR A 117 -4.80 11.36 3.67
N LEU A 118 -5.16 10.35 2.86
CA LEU A 118 -4.77 8.96 3.06
C LEU A 118 -3.25 8.77 2.94
N ASP A 119 -2.61 9.41 1.96
CA ASP A 119 -1.17 9.36 1.76
C ASP A 119 -0.42 10.05 2.91
N SER A 120 -0.94 11.19 3.38
CA SER A 120 -0.38 11.85 4.58
C SER A 120 -0.47 10.97 5.83
N LEU A 121 -1.55 10.19 5.97
CA LEU A 121 -1.74 9.25 7.08
C LEU A 121 -0.81 8.04 6.95
N LYS A 122 -0.64 7.49 5.74
CA LYS A 122 0.32 6.42 5.47
C LYS A 122 1.75 6.85 5.77
N ALA A 123 2.15 8.05 5.35
CA ALA A 123 3.47 8.60 5.64
C ALA A 123 3.71 8.75 7.15
N LYS A 124 2.71 9.25 7.89
CA LYS A 124 2.77 9.32 9.37
C LYS A 124 2.89 7.94 10.01
N LYS A 125 2.11 6.97 9.54
CA LYS A 125 2.18 5.58 10.00
C LYS A 125 3.58 5.00 9.79
N GLN A 126 4.15 5.17 8.60
CA GLN A 126 5.49 4.68 8.29
C GLN A 126 6.56 5.34 9.17
N ALA A 127 6.51 6.65 9.37
CA ALA A 127 7.45 7.36 10.26
C ALA A 127 7.37 6.85 11.71
N LEU A 128 6.18 6.55 12.21
CA LEU A 128 5.98 5.94 13.52
C LEU A 128 6.53 4.51 13.58
N GLU A 129 6.31 3.69 12.55
CA GLU A 129 6.85 2.33 12.48
C GLU A 129 8.38 2.32 12.44
N GLU A 130 9.00 3.23 11.70
CA GLU A 130 10.46 3.40 11.69
C GLU A 130 11.00 3.82 13.07
N THR A 131 10.28 4.72 13.73
CA THR A 131 10.63 5.18 15.09
C THR A 131 10.50 4.03 16.09
N LEU A 132 9.43 3.23 16.00
CA LEU A 132 9.22 2.03 16.81
C LEU A 132 10.36 1.02 16.61
N LYS A 133 10.75 0.75 15.36
CA LYS A 133 11.85 -0.16 15.03
C LYS A 133 13.17 0.26 15.69
N LYS A 134 13.47 1.57 15.75
CA LYS A 134 14.66 2.08 16.44
C LYS A 134 14.67 1.74 17.93
N TYR A 135 13.52 1.81 18.60
CA TYR A 135 13.39 1.46 20.02
C TYR A 135 13.36 -0.06 20.26
N GLN A 136 12.92 -0.84 19.26
CA GLN A 136 12.88 -2.30 19.36
C GLN A 136 14.23 -2.98 19.11
N HIS A 137 15.05 -2.45 18.20
CA HIS A 137 16.31 -3.07 17.76
C HIS A 137 17.51 -2.12 17.88
N GLN A 138 17.70 -1.50 19.05
CA GLN A 138 18.81 -0.56 19.26
C GLN A 138 20.18 -1.26 19.29
N SER A 139 20.24 -2.54 19.68
CA SER A 139 21.45 -3.38 19.70
C SER A 139 21.09 -4.87 19.77
N LYS A 140 21.63 -5.68 18.85
CA LYS A 140 21.59 -7.17 18.83
C LYS A 140 20.27 -7.78 19.35
N ASP A 141 19.17 -7.53 18.65
CA ASP A 141 17.85 -8.17 18.85
C ASP A 141 17.28 -8.12 20.28
N LEU A 142 17.81 -7.25 21.15
CA LEU A 142 17.24 -6.99 22.46
C LEU A 142 16.36 -5.74 22.44
N LEU A 143 15.13 -5.89 22.93
CA LEU A 143 14.23 -4.77 23.16
C LEU A 143 14.82 -3.84 24.22
N TYR A 144 14.66 -2.53 24.02
CA TYR A 144 15.09 -1.52 25.00
C TYR A 144 14.50 -1.77 26.40
N THR A 145 13.25 -2.26 26.45
CA THR A 145 12.57 -2.63 27.69
C THR A 145 13.27 -3.74 28.45
N ASP A 146 13.89 -4.68 27.73
CA ASP A 146 14.59 -5.82 28.34
C ASP A 146 15.95 -5.38 28.86
N TYR A 147 16.68 -4.52 28.12
CA TYR A 147 17.91 -3.90 28.62
C TYR A 147 17.67 -3.13 29.92
N MET A 148 16.64 -2.28 29.95
CA MET A 148 16.29 -1.50 31.15
C MET A 148 15.84 -2.38 32.32
N ARG A 149 15.15 -3.48 32.04
CA ARG A 149 14.77 -4.46 33.07
C ARG A 149 15.99 -5.14 33.69
N VAL A 150 16.92 -5.60 32.87
CA VAL A 150 18.17 -6.25 33.33
C VAL A 150 19.02 -5.26 34.12
N ALA A 151 19.19 -4.03 33.62
CA ALA A 151 19.93 -2.99 34.33
C ALA A 151 19.32 -2.68 35.70
N ARG A 152 17.98 -2.60 35.78
CA ARG A 152 17.28 -2.38 37.07
C ARG A 152 17.53 -3.53 38.04
N GLN A 153 17.35 -4.77 37.60
CA GLN A 153 17.60 -5.97 38.42
C GLN A 153 19.04 -6.04 38.92
N PHE A 154 20.00 -5.64 38.09
CA PHE A 154 21.40 -5.58 38.49
C PHE A 154 21.63 -4.54 39.59
N ILE A 155 21.08 -3.34 39.44
CA ILE A 155 21.21 -2.28 40.45
C ILE A 155 20.53 -2.68 41.77
N GLU A 156 19.33 -3.26 41.72
CA GLU A 156 18.60 -3.77 42.89
C GLU A 156 19.45 -4.79 43.67
N LYS A 157 20.04 -5.78 42.97
CA LYS A 157 20.95 -6.76 43.61
C LYS A 157 22.20 -6.12 44.22
N GLN A 158 22.78 -5.11 43.58
CA GLN A 158 23.96 -4.42 44.12
C GLN A 158 23.63 -3.57 45.35
N LEU A 159 22.38 -3.13 45.51
CA LEU A 159 21.92 -2.43 46.69
C LEU A 159 21.69 -3.40 47.85
N GLU A 160 21.06 -4.56 47.61
CA GLU A 160 20.85 -5.60 48.63
C GLU A 160 22.17 -6.07 49.25
N VAL A 161 23.20 -6.34 48.43
CA VAL A 161 24.55 -6.75 48.91
C VAL A 161 25.21 -5.68 49.80
N LYS A 162 24.96 -4.39 49.52
CA LYS A 162 25.54 -3.27 50.31
C LYS A 162 24.83 -3.01 51.63
N GLU A 163 23.59 -3.48 51.79
CA GLU A 163 22.87 -3.40 53.05
C GLU A 163 23.29 -4.55 53.99
N GLU A 164 23.53 -5.75 53.45
CA GLU A 164 24.07 -6.89 54.22
C GLU A 164 25.50 -6.62 54.75
N ASP A 165 26.36 -5.95 53.97
CA ASP A 165 27.72 -5.58 54.39
C ASP A 165 27.76 -4.50 55.50
N LYS A 166 26.64 -3.82 55.78
CA LYS A 166 26.54 -2.79 56.84
C LYS A 166 26.00 -3.32 58.16
N GLU A 167 25.43 -4.53 58.19
CA GLU A 167 24.90 -5.18 59.39
C GLU A 167 25.93 -6.10 60.09
N CYS A 168 27.15 -6.20 59.55
CA CYS A 168 28.30 -6.90 60.18
C CYS A 168 29.27 -5.94 60.91
#